data_AF-A0A819D9B9-F1
#
_entry.id   AF-A0A819D9B9-F1
#
_cell.length_a   1.000
_cell.length_b   1.000
_cell.length_c   1.000
_cell.angle_alpha   90.00
_cell.angle_beta   90.00
_cell.angle_gamma   90.00
#
_symmetry.space_group_name_H-M   'P 1'
#
loop_
_entity.id
_entity.type
_entity.pdbx_description
1 polymer ?
#
loop_
_entity_poly.entity_id
_entity_poly.type
_entity_poly.pdbx_seq_one_letter_code
_entity_poly.pdbx_strand_id
1 'polypeptide(L)'
;MTASTSTPYDILGAKQTDNDYQLRVAYYARIHEYKKDRLQNPSTRKYTPEKFRLVCRAYETLSDHDKRRKYDQHGEWINDIPLDKYTLQQLAAEP
;
A
#
# COMPACT_ATOMS: atom_id res chain seq x y z
N MET A 1 -1.62 22.73 12.57
CA MET A 1 -2.67 21.73 12.83
C MET A 1 -2.45 20.57 11.87
N THR A 2 -1.81 19.46 12.28
CA THR A 2 -1.60 18.32 11.38
C THR A 2 -2.26 17.10 12.00
N ALA A 3 -3.57 16.98 11.75
CA ALA A 3 -4.35 15.82 12.16
C ALA A 3 -3.74 14.57 11.53
N SER A 4 -3.33 13.62 12.37
CA SER A 4 -2.76 12.32 12.02
C SER A 4 -3.77 11.37 11.36
N THR A 5 -4.45 11.85 10.32
CA THR A 5 -5.27 11.01 9.44
C THR A 5 -4.30 10.30 8.53
N SER A 6 -3.99 9.02 8.79
CA SER A 6 -3.06 8.23 7.98
C SER A 6 -3.52 8.20 6.52
N THR A 7 -2.99 9.12 5.72
CA THR A 7 -3.31 9.25 4.31
C THR A 7 -2.70 8.07 3.53
N PRO A 8 -3.24 7.70 2.36
CA PRO A 8 -2.61 6.72 1.49
C PRO A 8 -1.15 7.06 1.16
N TYR A 9 -0.81 8.35 1.10
CA TYR A 9 0.57 8.82 0.94
C TYR A 9 1.45 8.41 2.14
N ASP A 10 0.98 8.67 3.36
CA ASP A 10 1.68 8.29 4.61
C ASP A 10 1.81 6.76 4.74
N ILE A 11 0.77 6.02 4.37
CA ILE A 11 0.76 4.55 4.39
C ILE A 11 1.82 3.98 3.43
N LEU A 12 1.94 4.51 2.21
CA LEU A 12 3.01 4.12 1.28
C LEU A 12 4.38 4.66 1.70
N GLY A 13 4.43 5.72 2.51
CA GLY A 13 5.63 6.51 2.75
C GLY A 13 6.03 7.36 1.52
N ALA A 14 5.05 7.72 0.70
CA ALA A 14 5.20 8.57 -0.46
C ALA A 14 4.66 9.98 -0.18
N LYS A 15 5.01 10.95 -1.03
CA LYS A 15 4.52 12.32 -0.99
C LYS A 15 3.45 12.53 -2.06
N GLN A 16 2.60 13.53 -1.85
CA GLN A 16 1.68 14.03 -2.88
C GLN A 16 2.42 14.53 -4.13
N THR A 17 3.70 14.88 -4.04
CA THR A 17 4.49 15.28 -5.21
C THR A 17 5.07 14.11 -5.98
N ASP A 18 4.97 12.89 -5.45
CA ASP A 18 5.60 11.72 -6.07
C ASP A 18 4.84 11.28 -7.32
N ASN A 19 5.60 10.89 -8.34
CA ASN A 19 5.08 10.32 -9.58
C ASN A 19 4.63 8.86 -9.37
N ASP A 20 3.82 8.36 -10.30
CA ASP A 20 3.36 6.97 -10.35
C ASP A 20 4.52 5.96 -10.22
N TYR A 21 5.66 6.26 -10.85
CA TYR A 21 6.87 5.45 -10.76
C TYR A 21 7.39 5.35 -9.33
N GLN A 22 7.46 6.47 -8.61
CA GLN A 22 7.96 6.50 -7.23
C GLN A 22 6.98 5.82 -6.27
N LEU A 23 5.67 6.02 -6.47
CA LEU A 23 4.63 5.30 -5.75
C LEU A 23 4.75 3.78 -5.94
N ARG A 24 5.01 3.35 -7.16
CA ARG A 24 5.25 1.94 -7.51
C ARG A 24 6.48 1.42 -6.77
N VAL A 25 7.61 2.12 -6.82
CA VAL A 25 8.85 1.72 -6.13
C VAL A 25 8.65 1.61 -4.61
N ALA A 26 8.03 2.62 -3.99
CA ALA A 26 7.72 2.61 -2.56
C ALA A 26 6.83 1.43 -2.18
N TYR A 27 5.81 1.14 -3.00
CA TYR A 27 4.96 -0.02 -2.84
C TYR A 27 5.78 -1.32 -2.86
N TYR A 28 6.60 -1.57 -3.89
CA TYR A 28 7.44 -2.78 -3.97
C TYR A 28 8.41 -2.92 -2.78
N ALA A 29 8.98 -1.82 -2.30
CA ALA A 29 9.85 -1.83 -1.12
C ALA A 29 9.10 -2.37 0.11
N ARG A 30 7.87 -1.92 0.36
CA ARG A 30 7.04 -2.40 1.48
C ARG A 30 6.67 -3.88 1.35
N ILE A 31 6.40 -4.36 0.13
CA ILE A 31 6.16 -5.79 -0.11
C ILE A 31 7.41 -6.62 0.21
N HIS A 32 8.59 -6.12 -0.16
CA HIS A 32 9.85 -6.81 0.10
C HIS A 32 10.15 -6.87 1.61
N GLU A 33 9.92 -5.78 2.34
CA GLU A 33 10.03 -5.74 3.81
C GLU A 33 9.03 -6.70 4.46
N TYR A 34 7.79 -6.74 3.98
CA TYR A 34 6.77 -7.69 4.45
C TYR A 34 7.21 -9.14 4.23
N LYS A 35 7.71 -9.47 3.02
CA LYS A 35 8.25 -10.80 2.68
C LYS A 35 9.39 -11.18 3.61
N LYS A 36 10.36 -10.28 3.82
CA LYS A 36 11.52 -10.51 4.69
C LYS A 36 11.12 -10.70 6.16
N ASP A 37 10.21 -9.89 6.68
CA ASP A 37 9.70 -10.01 8.06
C ASP A 37 8.96 -11.34 8.26
N ARG A 38 8.10 -11.70 7.30
CA ARG A 38 7.37 -12.97 7.30
C ARG A 38 8.31 -14.19 7.26
N LEU A 39 9.45 -14.08 6.58
CA LEU A 39 10.45 -15.15 6.49
C LEU A 39 11.35 -15.22 7.74
N GLN A 40 11.77 -14.08 8.31
CA GLN A 40 12.71 -14.07 9.43
C GLN A 40 12.07 -14.26 10.80
N ASN A 41 10.82 -13.83 11.01
CA ASN A 41 10.20 -13.83 12.35
C ASN A 41 8.75 -14.37 12.33
N PRO A 42 8.56 -15.70 12.33
CA PRO A 42 7.22 -16.30 12.40
C PRO A 42 6.48 -16.01 13.72
N SER A 43 7.20 -15.76 14.81
CA SER A 43 6.65 -15.57 16.16
C SER A 43 6.34 -14.12 16.54
N THR A 44 6.94 -13.14 15.85
CA THR A 44 6.75 -11.70 16.10
C THR A 44 6.43 -11.01 14.77
N ARG A 45 5.20 -11.23 14.28
CA ARG A 45 4.71 -10.58 13.05
C ARG A 45 4.57 -9.08 13.30
N LYS A 46 5.60 -8.28 12.98
CA LYS A 46 5.52 -6.82 13.03
C LYS A 46 4.54 -6.29 11.97
N TYR A 47 4.43 -7.02 10.87
CA TYR A 47 3.47 -6.75 9.82
C TYR A 47 2.27 -7.70 9.89
N THR A 48 1.10 -7.11 10.13
CA THR A 48 -0.17 -7.81 10.03
C THR A 48 -0.67 -7.80 8.58
N PRO A 49 -1.46 -8.82 8.17
CA PRO A 49 -2.11 -8.82 6.86
C PRO A 49 -2.96 -7.56 6.63
N GLU A 50 -3.49 -6.95 7.69
CA GLU A 50 -4.23 -5.69 7.62
C GLU A 50 -3.36 -4.52 7.16
N LYS A 51 -2.14 -4.36 7.70
CA LYS A 51 -1.19 -3.33 7.23
C LYS A 51 -0.84 -3.53 5.76
N PHE A 52 -0.66 -4.78 5.34
CA PHE A 52 -0.41 -5.10 3.94
C PHE A 52 -1.58 -4.69 3.04
N ARG A 53 -2.82 -4.98 3.47
CA ARG A 53 -4.03 -4.54 2.74
C ARG A 53 -4.09 -3.02 2.65
N LEU A 54 -3.75 -2.28 3.72
CA LEU A 54 -3.69 -0.82 3.72
C LEU A 54 -2.69 -0.29 2.68
N VAL A 55 -1.49 -0.86 2.59
CA VAL A 55 -0.49 -0.47 1.59
C VAL A 55 -1.00 -0.72 0.16
N CYS A 56 -1.67 -1.85 -0.09
CA CYS A 56 -2.28 -2.11 -1.40
C CYS A 56 -3.40 -1.13 -1.73
N ARG A 57 -4.30 -0.86 -0.78
CA ARG A 57 -5.40 0.11 -0.90
C ARG A 57 -4.90 1.51 -1.22
N ALA A 58 -3.84 1.92 -0.54
CA ALA A 58 -3.20 3.19 -0.77
C ALA A 58 -2.58 3.27 -2.17
N TYR A 59 -1.80 2.27 -2.59
CA TYR A 59 -1.19 2.27 -3.93
C TYR A 59 -2.25 2.23 -5.03
N GLU A 60 -3.25 1.37 -4.92
CA GLU A 60 -4.33 1.23 -5.92
C GLU A 60 -5.14 2.53 -6.08
N THR A 61 -5.27 3.33 -5.01
CA THR A 61 -5.91 4.65 -5.05
C THR A 61 -5.00 5.70 -5.70
N LEU A 62 -3.71 5.70 -5.35
CA LEU A 62 -2.76 6.73 -5.82
C LEU A 62 -2.18 6.47 -7.21
N SER A 63 -2.12 5.21 -7.63
CA SER A 63 -1.55 4.78 -8.90
C SER A 63 -2.44 5.14 -10.10
N ASP A 64 -3.72 5.42 -9.86
CA ASP A 64 -4.67 5.80 -10.90
C ASP A 64 -5.01 7.28 -10.74
N HIS A 65 -4.86 8.05 -11.82
CA HIS A 65 -5.08 9.48 -11.80
C HIS A 65 -6.55 9.84 -11.50
N ASP A 66 -7.52 9.04 -11.94
CA ASP A 66 -8.94 9.26 -11.66
C ASP A 66 -9.26 9.00 -10.18
N LYS A 67 -8.73 7.90 -9.63
CA LYS A 67 -8.94 7.55 -8.21
C LYS A 67 -8.22 8.51 -7.29
N ARG A 68 -7.01 8.93 -7.64
CA ARG A 68 -6.26 9.95 -6.92
C ARG A 68 -7.03 11.27 -6.90
N ARG A 69 -7.60 11.67 -8.04
CA ARG A 69 -8.45 12.85 -8.11
C ARG A 69 -9.69 12.73 -7.20
N LYS A 70 -10.36 11.58 -7.17
CA LYS A 70 -11.47 11.32 -6.24
C LYS A 70 -11.05 11.39 -4.77
N TYR A 71 -9.87 10.88 -4.45
CA TYR A 71 -9.28 11.01 -3.12
C TYR A 71 -8.99 12.48 -2.78
N ASP A 72 -8.37 13.25 -3.67
CA ASP A 72 -8.06 14.65 -3.43
C ASP A 72 -9.33 15.53 -3.37
N GLN A 73 -10.40 15.17 -4.09
CA GLN A 73 -11.66 15.93 -4.12
C GLN A 73 -12.64 15.58 -2.99
N HIS A 74 -12.78 14.30 -2.65
CA HIS A 74 -13.78 13.81 -1.69
C HIS A 74 -13.18 13.06 -0.49
N GLY A 75 -11.87 12.78 -0.49
CA GLY A 75 -11.26 11.85 0.47
C GLY A 75 -11.60 10.38 0.18
N GLU A 76 -12.16 10.07 -0.98
CA GLU A 76 -12.54 8.71 -1.36
C GLU A 76 -11.32 7.90 -1.78
N TRP A 77 -10.98 6.90 -0.99
CA TRP A 77 -9.98 5.89 -1.31
C TRP A 77 -10.56 4.49 -1.14
N ILE A 78 -9.85 3.49 -1.65
CA ILE A 78 -10.34 2.13 -1.67
C ILE A 78 -10.34 1.55 -0.25
N ASN A 79 -11.53 1.39 0.33
CA ASN A 79 -11.69 0.80 1.66
C ASN A 79 -11.58 -0.72 1.65
N ASP A 80 -11.92 -1.38 0.54
CA ASP A 80 -11.78 -2.82 0.39
C ASP A 80 -11.36 -3.17 -1.04
N ILE A 81 -10.29 -3.95 -1.16
CA ILE A 81 -9.86 -4.52 -2.44
C ILE A 81 -10.32 -5.98 -2.41
N PRO A 82 -11.00 -6.49 -3.45
CA PRO A 82 -11.36 -7.89 -3.50
C PRO A 82 -10.09 -8.75 -3.50
N LEU A 83 -10.10 -9.84 -2.71
CA LEU A 83 -8.94 -10.74 -2.53
C LEU A 83 -8.37 -11.26 -3.87
N ASP A 84 -9.23 -11.33 -4.90
CA ASP A 84 -8.91 -11.76 -6.27
C ASP A 84 -7.98 -10.79 -7.02
N LYS A 85 -8.05 -9.48 -6.72
CA LYS A 85 -7.12 -8.47 -7.22
C LYS A 85 -5.79 -8.45 -6.48
N TYR A 86 -5.66 -9.15 -5.35
CA TYR A 86 -4.35 -9.46 -4.77
C TYR A 86 -3.74 -10.56 -5.62
N THR A 87 -3.43 -10.27 -6.88
CA THR A 87 -2.84 -11.27 -7.78
C THR A 87 -1.46 -11.61 -7.22
N LEU A 88 -1.41 -12.76 -6.55
CA LEU A 88 -0.53 -13.92 -6.75
C LEU A 88 0.95 -13.71 -7.15
N GLN A 89 1.35 -12.62 -7.80
CA GLN A 89 2.76 -12.26 -8.02
C GLN A 89 3.41 -11.57 -6.81
N GLN A 90 2.65 -10.90 -5.93
CA GLN A 90 3.22 -10.18 -4.78
C GLN A 90 3.24 -10.98 -3.47
N LEU A 91 2.35 -11.97 -3.30
CA LEU A 91 2.34 -12.85 -2.12
C LEU A 91 2.87 -14.28 -2.34
N ALA A 92 2.94 -14.79 -3.58
CA ALA A 92 3.06 -16.23 -3.80
C ALA A 92 4.06 -16.72 -4.85
N ALA A 93 4.74 -15.90 -5.65
CA ALA A 93 5.70 -16.40 -6.64
C ALA A 93 7.09 -15.78 -6.45
N GLU A 94 8.21 -16.49 -6.37
CA GLU A 94 8.59 -17.89 -6.07
C GLU A 94 9.98 -17.77 -5.33
N PRO A 95 10.72 -18.85 -4.97
CA PRO A 95 11.57 -18.94 -3.77
C PRO A 95 12.65 -17.87 -3.57
#